data_AF-A0A0M8VPP8-F1
#
_entry.id   AF-A0A0M8VPP8-F1
#
_cell.length_a   1.000
_cell.length_b   1.000
_cell.length_c   1.000
_cell.angle_alpha   90.00
_cell.angle_beta   90.00
_cell.angle_gamma   90.00
#
_symmetry.space_group_name_H-M   'P 1'
#
loop_
_entity.id
_entity.type
_entity.pdbx_description
1 polymer ?
#
loop_
_entity_poly.entity_id
_entity_poly.type
_entity_poly.pdbx_seq_one_letter_code
_entity_poly.pdbx_strand_id
1 'polypeptide(L)'
;MDRFRRPGVAWEASPMADDTVWAAIDDLSTWLDAHQAHPGREGLLMRVLKLAEEVGEVAQAVIGATGQNPRKGTTHTWDDVQSELCDVALTAMVALRALTPDTREVFTAHLERVRERSLGGPAASAAPLPGRD
;
A
#
# COMPACT_ATOMS: atom_id res chain seq x y z
N MET A 1 7.56 16.63 -18.86
CA MET A 1 7.34 15.30 -18.26
C MET A 1 8.70 14.71 -17.96
N ASP A 2 9.28 15.05 -16.81
CA ASP A 2 10.36 14.28 -16.14
C ASP A 2 10.64 14.96 -14.77
N ARG A 3 9.93 14.56 -13.72
CA ARG A 3 10.15 15.10 -12.37
C ARG A 3 9.98 14.06 -11.24
N PHE A 4 10.10 12.77 -11.56
CA PHE A 4 9.88 11.67 -10.61
C PHE A 4 11.13 10.86 -10.24
N ARG A 5 12.34 11.37 -10.50
CA ARG A 5 13.57 10.70 -10.04
C ARG A 5 14.32 11.57 -9.02
N ARG A 6 14.13 11.28 -7.74
CA ARG A 6 15.14 11.61 -6.72
C ARG A 6 16.19 10.47 -6.69
N PRO A 7 17.50 10.77 -6.69
CA PRO A 7 18.52 9.74 -6.59
C PRO A 7 18.68 9.24 -5.14
N GLY A 8 18.68 7.91 -4.98
CA GLY A 8 19.57 7.19 -4.07
C GLY A 8 19.51 7.49 -2.57
N VAL A 9 18.34 7.41 -1.93
CA VAL A 9 18.29 7.10 -0.49
C VAL A 9 17.95 5.63 -0.37
N ALA A 10 18.93 4.81 0.00
CA ALA A 10 18.65 3.50 0.54
C ALA A 10 17.97 3.72 1.89
N TRP A 11 16.66 3.52 1.94
CA TRP A 11 15.99 3.36 3.22
C TRP A 11 16.43 1.99 3.74
N GLU A 12 17.42 1.95 4.64
CA GLU A 12 17.44 0.82 5.56
C GLU A 12 16.31 1.10 6.54
N ALA A 13 15.19 0.40 6.39
CA ALA A 13 14.15 0.41 7.39
C ALA A 13 14.80 -0.05 8.70
N SER A 14 14.87 0.87 9.66
CA SER A 14 15.38 0.53 10.99
C SER A 14 14.41 -0.49 11.60
N PRO A 15 14.86 -1.58 12.22
CA PRO A 15 13.98 -2.57 12.84
C PRO A 15 13.00 -1.95 13.86
N MET A 16 13.39 -0.82 14.47
CA MET A 16 12.49 -0.03 15.33
C MET A 16 11.33 0.65 14.58
N ALA A 17 11.54 1.07 13.33
CA ALA A 17 10.50 1.69 12.50
C ALA A 17 9.44 0.64 12.12
N ASP A 18 9.87 -0.58 11.78
CA ASP A 18 8.96 -1.68 11.46
C ASP A 18 8.11 -2.08 12.67
N ASP A 19 8.74 -2.20 13.86
CA ASP A 19 8.01 -2.50 15.10
C ASP A 19 6.99 -1.40 15.46
N THR A 20 7.32 -0.14 15.17
CA THR A 20 6.42 1.00 15.40
C THR A 20 5.18 0.94 14.49
N VAL A 21 5.35 0.54 13.22
CA VAL A 21 4.22 0.40 12.29
C VAL A 21 3.26 -0.69 12.77
N TRP A 22 3.76 -1.88 13.09
CA TRP A 22 2.91 -2.99 13.51
C TRP A 22 2.19 -2.71 14.83
N ALA A 23 2.87 -2.07 15.79
CA ALA A 23 2.23 -1.61 17.02
C ALA A 23 1.08 -0.61 16.75
N ALA A 24 1.27 0.34 15.82
CA ALA A 24 0.21 1.27 15.44
C ALA A 24 -0.98 0.57 14.76
N ILE A 25 -0.73 -0.45 13.92
CA ILE A 25 -1.81 -1.26 13.32
C ILE A 25 -2.60 -2.02 14.39
N ASP A 26 -1.93 -2.60 15.37
CA ASP A 26 -2.58 -3.28 16.50
C ASP A 26 -3.43 -2.31 17.34
N ASP A 27 -2.90 -1.13 17.65
CA ASP A 27 -3.62 -0.09 18.39
C ASP A 27 -4.87 0.38 17.64
N LEU A 28 -4.75 0.64 16.33
CA LEU A 28 -5.87 1.05 15.49
C LEU A 28 -6.92 -0.05 15.35
N SER A 29 -6.50 -1.32 15.16
CA SER A 29 -7.42 -2.45 15.10
C SER A 29 -8.19 -2.60 16.42
N THR A 30 -7.49 -2.47 17.55
CA THR A 30 -8.09 -2.55 18.89
C THR A 30 -9.09 -1.43 19.13
N TRP A 31 -8.74 -0.21 18.74
CA TRP A 31 -9.63 0.94 18.84
C TRP A 31 -10.88 0.74 17.97
N LEU A 32 -10.75 0.25 16.74
CA LEU A 32 -11.89 -0.04 15.87
C LEU A 32 -12.78 -1.16 16.42
N ASP A 33 -12.18 -2.22 16.96
CA ASP A 33 -12.93 -3.31 17.62
C ASP A 33 -13.76 -2.79 18.81
N ALA A 34 -13.24 -1.83 19.57
CA ALA A 34 -13.93 -1.23 20.70
C ALA A 34 -15.10 -0.29 20.28
N HIS A 35 -15.09 0.24 19.06
CA HIS A 35 -16.09 1.19 18.55
C HIS A 35 -17.00 0.59 17.46
N GLN A 36 -16.88 -0.71 17.17
CA GLN A 36 -17.66 -1.32 16.08
C GLN A 36 -19.13 -1.48 16.44
N ALA A 37 -20.01 -1.12 15.51
CA ALA A 37 -21.45 -1.40 15.62
C ALA A 37 -21.77 -2.90 15.42
N HIS A 38 -20.92 -3.61 14.67
CA HIS A 38 -21.13 -5.01 14.27
C HIS A 38 -19.92 -5.88 14.65
N PRO A 39 -20.07 -6.87 15.54
CA PRO A 39 -18.98 -7.76 15.90
C PRO A 39 -18.80 -8.95 14.95
N GLY A 40 -17.66 -9.63 15.07
CA GLY A 40 -17.39 -10.90 14.38
C GLY A 40 -17.29 -10.75 12.87
N ARG A 41 -17.91 -11.69 12.12
CA ARG A 41 -17.79 -11.76 10.66
C ARG A 41 -18.32 -10.52 9.95
N GLU A 42 -19.38 -9.91 10.47
CA GLU A 42 -19.96 -8.70 9.88
C GLU A 42 -19.00 -7.52 10.00
N GLY A 43 -18.39 -7.31 11.17
CA GLY A 43 -17.36 -6.28 11.36
C GLY A 43 -16.15 -6.45 10.43
N LEU A 44 -15.70 -7.69 10.24
CA LEU A 44 -14.67 -8.01 9.24
C LEU A 44 -15.09 -7.64 7.81
N LEU A 45 -16.32 -7.99 7.41
CA LEU A 45 -16.83 -7.63 6.08
C LEU A 45 -16.91 -6.11 5.90
N MET A 46 -17.29 -5.36 6.93
CA MET A 46 -17.31 -3.90 6.90
C MET A 46 -15.90 -3.31 6.73
N ARG A 47 -14.88 -3.87 7.39
CA ARG A 47 -13.47 -3.48 7.18
C ARG A 47 -13.00 -3.73 5.75
N VAL A 48 -13.41 -4.86 5.16
CA VAL A 48 -13.10 -5.15 3.74
C VAL A 48 -13.85 -4.19 2.81
N LEU A 49 -15.11 -3.86 3.09
CA LEU A 49 -15.87 -2.91 2.28
C LEU A 49 -15.32 -1.49 2.32
N LYS A 50 -14.72 -1.07 3.45
CA LYS A 50 -14.05 0.23 3.58
C LYS A 50 -12.98 0.45 2.51
N LEU A 51 -12.31 -0.62 2.04
CA LEU A 51 -11.33 -0.52 0.94
C LEU A 51 -11.92 0.08 -0.34
N ALA A 52 -13.18 -0.23 -0.65
CA ALA A 52 -13.82 0.32 -1.84
C ALA A 52 -14.08 1.83 -1.71
N GLU A 53 -14.33 2.31 -0.49
CA GLU A 53 -14.47 3.72 -0.17
C GLU A 53 -13.14 4.45 -0.39
N GLU A 54 -12.06 3.98 0.25
CA GLU A 54 -10.72 4.58 0.15
C GLU A 54 -10.21 4.62 -1.30
N VAL A 55 -10.43 3.54 -2.08
CA VAL A 55 -10.08 3.52 -3.51
C VAL A 55 -10.89 4.56 -4.31
N GLY A 56 -12.14 4.80 -3.92
CA GLY A 56 -12.96 5.87 -4.49
C GLY A 56 -12.40 7.26 -4.18
N GLU A 57 -11.88 7.47 -2.98
CA GLU A 57 -11.25 8.73 -2.57
C GLU A 57 -9.94 8.98 -3.31
N VAL A 58 -9.09 7.95 -3.50
CA VAL A 58 -7.93 8.03 -4.40
C VAL A 58 -8.35 8.46 -5.81
N ALA A 59 -9.40 7.84 -6.36
CA ALA A 59 -9.88 8.20 -7.69
C ALA A 59 -10.37 9.65 -7.75
N GLN A 60 -11.08 10.11 -6.73
CA GLN A 60 -11.51 11.50 -6.60
C GLN A 60 -10.33 12.47 -6.54
N ALA A 61 -9.32 12.16 -5.72
CA ALA A 61 -8.11 12.98 -5.58
C ALA A 61 -7.34 13.06 -6.91
N VAL A 62 -7.19 11.94 -7.64
CA VAL A 62 -6.53 11.92 -8.96
C VAL A 62 -7.29 12.77 -9.97
N ILE A 63 -8.62 12.64 -10.06
CA ILE A 63 -9.45 13.47 -10.94
C ILE A 63 -9.31 14.95 -10.58
N GLY A 64 -9.26 15.26 -9.29
CA GLY A 64 -9.06 16.60 -8.77
C GLY A 64 -7.67 17.18 -9.07
N ALA A 65 -6.61 16.39 -8.92
CA ALA A 65 -5.22 16.80 -9.15
C ALA A 65 -4.89 16.98 -10.62
N THR A 66 -5.54 16.21 -11.49
CA THR A 66 -5.38 16.29 -12.95
C THR A 66 -6.28 17.33 -13.60
N GLY A 67 -7.25 17.88 -12.86
CA GLY A 67 -8.21 18.86 -13.38
C GLY A 67 -9.15 18.29 -14.45
N GLN A 68 -9.35 16.97 -14.47
CA GLN A 68 -10.11 16.28 -15.53
C GLN A 68 -11.58 16.68 -15.59
N ASN A 69 -12.13 17.25 -14.51
CA ASN A 69 -13.49 17.80 -14.51
C ASN A 69 -13.47 19.28 -14.97
N PRO A 70 -13.91 19.59 -16.21
CA PRO A 70 -13.82 20.95 -16.75
C PRO A 70 -14.67 21.96 -15.99
N ARG A 71 -15.67 21.49 -15.21
CA ARG A 71 -16.54 22.35 -14.40
C ARG A 71 -15.93 22.78 -13.07
N LYS A 72 -14.88 22.08 -12.60
CA LYS A 72 -14.28 22.31 -11.28
C LYS A 72 -12.80 22.71 -11.35
N GLY A 73 -12.12 22.49 -12.47
CA GLY A 73 -10.68 22.73 -12.56
C GLY A 73 -9.90 21.81 -11.63
N THR A 74 -8.72 22.24 -11.19
CA THR A 74 -7.90 21.50 -10.21
C THR A 74 -8.44 21.73 -8.79
N THR A 75 -8.88 20.66 -8.13
CA THR A 75 -9.45 20.72 -6.77
C THR A 75 -8.60 20.03 -5.72
N HIS A 76 -7.63 19.22 -6.14
CA HIS A 76 -6.71 18.50 -5.27
C HIS A 76 -5.28 18.68 -5.79
N THR A 77 -4.34 18.25 -4.97
CA THR A 77 -2.91 18.18 -5.25
C THR A 77 -2.48 16.73 -5.36
N TRP A 78 -1.25 16.49 -5.82
CA TRP A 78 -0.66 15.15 -5.77
C TRP A 78 -0.28 14.73 -4.34
N ASP A 79 -0.22 15.66 -3.38
CA ASP A 79 -0.06 15.33 -1.97
C ASP A 79 -1.34 14.73 -1.40
N ASP A 80 -2.51 15.22 -1.83
CA ASP A 80 -3.80 14.60 -1.47
C ASP A 80 -3.85 13.16 -2.00
N VAL A 81 -3.45 12.91 -3.26
CA VAL A 81 -3.36 11.54 -3.81
C VAL A 81 -2.45 10.63 -2.99
N GLN A 82 -1.33 11.16 -2.48
CA GLN A 82 -0.42 10.38 -1.63
C GLN A 82 -1.09 10.02 -0.30
N SER A 83 -1.80 10.96 0.32
CA SER A 83 -2.56 10.71 1.56
C SER A 83 -3.62 9.63 1.35
N GLU A 84 -4.43 9.74 0.30
CA GLU A 84 -5.48 8.74 0.02
C GLU A 84 -4.88 7.34 -0.25
N LEU A 85 -3.71 7.26 -0.89
CA LEU A 85 -3.02 5.98 -1.07
C LEU A 85 -2.51 5.39 0.25
N CYS A 86 -2.08 6.24 1.19
CA CYS A 86 -1.74 5.80 2.54
C CYS A 86 -2.99 5.27 3.27
N ASP A 87 -4.14 5.90 3.10
CA ASP A 87 -5.40 5.46 3.72
C ASP A 87 -5.87 4.12 3.18
N VAL A 88 -5.73 3.86 1.87
CA VAL A 88 -5.93 2.52 1.28
C VAL A 88 -4.99 1.49 1.90
N ALA A 89 -3.69 1.80 1.99
CA ALA A 89 -2.70 0.87 2.53
C ALA A 89 -2.97 0.54 4.01
N LEU A 90 -3.25 1.58 4.81
CA LEU A 90 -3.59 1.44 6.22
C LEU A 90 -4.86 0.62 6.43
N THR A 91 -5.92 0.93 5.67
CA THR A 91 -7.19 0.19 5.71
C THR A 91 -7.00 -1.27 5.35
N ALA A 92 -6.14 -1.58 4.37
CA ALA A 92 -5.83 -2.96 4.00
C ALA A 92 -5.09 -3.72 5.11
N MET A 93 -4.11 -3.08 5.75
CA MET A 93 -3.37 -3.67 6.86
C MET A 93 -4.28 -3.94 8.06
N VAL A 94 -5.17 -3.00 8.41
CA VAL A 94 -6.16 -3.16 9.49
C VAL A 94 -7.18 -4.27 9.15
N ALA A 95 -7.66 -4.34 7.91
CA ALA A 95 -8.56 -5.41 7.48
C ALA A 95 -7.89 -6.79 7.55
N LEU A 96 -6.61 -6.88 7.17
CA LEU A 96 -5.83 -8.11 7.33
C LEU A 96 -5.66 -8.46 8.82
N ARG A 97 -5.48 -7.47 9.69
CA ARG A 97 -5.39 -7.64 11.14
C ARG A 97 -6.67 -8.12 11.82
N ALA A 98 -7.81 -7.69 11.30
CA ALA A 98 -9.10 -8.24 11.71
C ALA A 98 -9.32 -9.68 11.22
N LEU A 99 -8.68 -10.07 10.11
CA LEU A 99 -8.79 -11.43 9.56
C LEU A 99 -7.89 -12.43 10.28
N THR A 100 -6.68 -12.00 10.70
CA THR A 100 -5.69 -12.87 11.35
C THR A 100 -4.85 -12.11 12.38
N PRO A 101 -4.56 -12.68 13.56
CA PRO A 101 -3.60 -12.08 14.49
C PRO A 101 -2.18 -12.04 13.93
N ASP A 102 -1.81 -12.98 13.06
CA ASP A 102 -0.46 -13.13 12.48
C ASP A 102 -0.22 -12.21 11.26
N THR A 103 -0.73 -10.99 11.32
CA THR A 103 -0.76 -10.07 10.15
C THR A 103 0.63 -9.73 9.66
N ARG A 104 1.57 -9.51 10.59
CA ARG A 104 2.96 -9.18 10.26
C ARG A 104 3.60 -10.29 9.46
N GLU A 105 3.48 -11.52 9.91
CA GLU A 105 4.04 -12.71 9.29
C GLU A 105 3.40 -12.96 7.92
N VAL A 106 2.07 -12.90 7.85
CA VAL A 106 1.33 -13.11 6.60
C VAL A 106 1.70 -12.07 5.53
N PHE A 107 1.74 -10.80 5.91
CA PHE A 107 2.08 -9.72 4.99
C PHE A 107 3.54 -9.81 4.54
N THR A 108 4.48 -9.99 5.48
CA THR A 108 5.92 -10.08 5.19
C THR A 108 6.22 -11.25 4.25
N ALA A 109 5.68 -12.43 4.56
CA ALA A 109 5.85 -13.60 3.70
C ALA A 109 5.22 -13.42 2.32
N HIS A 110 4.08 -12.71 2.23
CA HIS A 110 3.48 -12.38 0.93
C HIS A 110 4.38 -11.42 0.13
N LEU A 111 4.87 -10.36 0.77
CA LEU A 111 5.76 -9.37 0.16
C LEU A 111 7.05 -10.00 -0.36
N GLU A 112 7.70 -10.86 0.43
CA GLU A 112 8.90 -11.60 0.03
C GLU A 112 8.65 -12.45 -1.22
N ARG A 113 7.57 -13.23 -1.24
CA ARG A 113 7.19 -14.03 -2.42
C ARG A 113 6.96 -13.17 -3.67
N VAL A 114 6.30 -12.01 -3.51
CA VAL A 114 6.10 -11.08 -4.65
C VAL A 114 7.44 -10.52 -5.11
N ARG A 115 8.30 -10.10 -4.18
CA ARG A 115 9.63 -9.55 -4.47
C ARG A 115 10.50 -10.56 -5.22
N GLU A 116 10.58 -11.80 -4.75
CA GLU A 116 11.34 -12.88 -5.41
C GLU A 116 10.83 -13.12 -6.82
N ARG A 117 9.50 -13.25 -7.00
CA ARG A 117 8.88 -13.47 -8.30
C ARG A 117 9.13 -12.32 -9.27
N SER A 118 9.05 -11.08 -8.80
CA SER A 118 9.11 -9.89 -9.64
C SER A 118 10.53 -9.43 -9.94
N LEU A 119 11.48 -9.64 -9.02
CA LEU A 119 12.86 -9.15 -9.14
C LEU A 119 13.90 -10.26 -9.34
N GLY A 120 13.50 -11.54 -9.30
CA GLY A 120 14.40 -12.71 -9.25
C GLY A 120 14.58 -13.54 -10.53
N GLY A 121 14.59 -12.97 -11.75
CA GLY A 121 14.94 -13.75 -12.97
C GLY A 121 15.49 -12.94 -14.17
N PRO A 122 16.19 -13.58 -15.15
CA PRO A 122 17.58 -14.03 -15.12
C PRO A 122 18.57 -12.98 -15.68
N ALA A 123 19.45 -12.43 -14.84
CA ALA A 123 20.68 -11.75 -15.27
C ALA A 123 21.89 -12.70 -15.19
N ALA A 124 21.78 -13.89 -15.81
CA ALA A 124 22.91 -14.83 -15.96
C ALA A 124 22.65 -15.83 -17.11
N SER A 125 22.32 -15.32 -18.28
CA SER A 125 22.62 -16.02 -19.54
C SER A 125 23.03 -14.96 -20.55
N ALA A 126 24.24 -14.45 -20.38
CA ALA A 126 24.95 -13.85 -21.47
C ALA A 126 25.22 -14.98 -22.48
N ALA A 127 24.39 -15.07 -23.51
CA ALA A 127 24.72 -15.86 -24.68
C ALA A 127 26.09 -15.37 -25.20
N PRO A 128 27.07 -16.25 -25.46
CA PRO A 128 28.34 -15.82 -26.03
C PRO A 128 28.06 -15.17 -27.39
N LEU A 129 28.61 -13.98 -27.60
CA LEU A 129 28.60 -13.35 -28.92
C LEU A 129 29.29 -14.32 -29.91
N PRO A 130 28.70 -14.61 -31.08
CA PRO A 130 29.36 -15.41 -32.09
C PRO A 130 30.65 -14.70 -32.52
N GLY A 131 31.75 -15.45 -32.48
CA GLY A 131 33.08 -15.01 -32.88
C GLY A 131 33.05 -14.43 -34.29
N ARG A 132 33.75 -13.31 -34.46
CA ARG A 132 34.03 -12.73 -35.76
C ARG A 132 35.26 -13.42 -36.32
N ASP A 133 35.07 -14.15 -37.41
CA ASP A 133 36.11 -14.47 -38.39
C ASP A 133 35.94 -13.54 -39.60
#